data_AF-A0A093C8P2-F1
#
_entry.id   AF-A0A093C8P2-F1
#
_cell.length_a   1.000
_cell.length_b   1.000
_cell.length_c   1.000
_cell.angle_alpha   90.00
_cell.angle_beta   90.00
_cell.angle_gamma   90.00
#
_symmetry.space_group_name_H-M   'P 1'
#
loop_
_entity.id
_entity.type
_entity.pdbx_description
1 polymer ?
#
loop_
_entity_poly.entity_id
_entity_poly.type
_entity_poly.pdbx_seq_one_letter_code
_entity_poly.pdbx_strand_id
1 'polypeptide(L)'
;RRHVLEASQQLTEIINSCLESETSAESLGPSMEAEPAEEEESARHCLWVDKFTPRRYMELLSDDYTNRCLLKWLKLWDTVVFGKEKAMKKAKPSAEARAPFSQPKEQQNKWKTKVQLTEEILEAELDQHKRPKYKVALLCGPPGLGKTTLAHVIAKHAGYNAVEMNASDDRSPEVFKTRIEAATQMKSVLGANEKPNCLIIDEIDGAPAASINVLLNIIHRKDAEGEVAAGAGRRRRREGGLLLRPIICICNDQ
;
A
#
# COMPACT_ATOMS: atom_id res chain seq x y z
N ARG A 1 -36.31 10.80 11.18
CA ARG A 1 -35.61 11.18 12.43
C ARG A 1 -36.09 10.37 13.64
N ARG A 2 -37.39 10.37 14.01
CA ARG A 2 -37.91 9.51 15.11
C ARG A 2 -37.65 8.02 14.89
N HIS A 3 -37.98 7.50 13.71
CA HIS A 3 -37.77 6.08 13.38
C HIS A 3 -36.29 5.63 13.42
N VAL A 4 -35.35 6.56 13.23
CA VAL A 4 -33.90 6.27 13.32
C VAL A 4 -33.44 6.26 14.78
N LEU A 5 -34.02 7.13 15.61
CA LEU A 5 -33.76 7.16 17.06
C LEU A 5 -34.36 5.93 17.76
N GLU A 6 -35.57 5.51 17.36
CA GLU A 6 -36.22 4.30 17.87
C GLU A 6 -35.44 3.05 17.49
N ALA A 7 -35.00 2.93 16.23
CA ALA A 7 -34.13 1.82 15.80
C ALA A 7 -32.79 1.79 16.55
N SER A 8 -32.20 2.96 16.83
CA SER A 8 -30.96 3.06 17.61
C SER A 8 -31.15 2.66 19.07
N GLN A 9 -32.28 3.03 19.69
CA GLN A 9 -32.61 2.63 21.06
C GLN A 9 -32.86 1.12 21.17
N GLN A 10 -33.61 0.55 20.22
CA GLN A 10 -33.85 -0.89 20.16
C GLN A 10 -32.53 -1.68 19.99
N LEU A 11 -31.63 -1.22 19.12
CA LEU A 11 -30.30 -1.82 18.98
C LEU A 11 -29.49 -1.75 20.27
N THR A 12 -29.57 -0.63 21.00
CA THR A 12 -28.85 -0.43 22.26
C THR A 12 -29.39 -1.35 23.37
N GLU A 13 -30.71 -1.52 23.45
CA GLU A 13 -31.36 -2.44 24.39
C GLU A 13 -31.03 -3.91 24.09
N ILE A 14 -31.03 -4.30 22.82
CA ILE A 14 -30.65 -5.66 22.41
C ILE A 14 -29.19 -5.94 22.80
N ILE A 15 -28.28 -5.00 22.54
CA ILE A 15 -26.86 -5.12 22.89
C ILE A 15 -26.68 -5.25 24.41
N ASN A 16 -27.34 -4.41 25.20
CA ASN A 16 -27.25 -4.47 26.65
C ASN A 16 -27.82 -5.79 27.21
N SER A 17 -28.92 -6.29 26.64
CA SER A 17 -29.48 -7.58 27.05
C SER A 17 -28.56 -8.77 26.77
N CYS A 18 -27.79 -8.72 25.67
CA CYS A 18 -26.80 -9.75 25.35
C CYS A 18 -25.57 -9.68 26.27
N LEU A 19 -25.21 -8.51 26.77
CA LEU A 19 -24.10 -8.34 27.72
C LEU A 19 -24.48 -8.83 29.13
N GLU A 20 -25.74 -8.67 29.52
CA GLU A 20 -26.26 -9.16 30.81
C GLU A 20 -26.47 -10.68 30.84
N SER A 21 -26.77 -11.29 29.68
CA SER A 21 -26.90 -12.75 29.58
C SER A 21 -25.56 -13.49 29.64
N GLU A 22 -24.47 -12.87 29.15
CA GLU A 22 -23.11 -13.43 29.25
C GLU A 22 -22.50 -13.30 30.66
N THR A 23 -22.97 -12.36 31.48
CA THR A 23 -22.43 -12.12 32.84
C THR A 23 -23.13 -12.93 33.95
N SER A 24 -24.25 -13.58 33.63
CA SER A 24 -25.06 -14.31 34.63
C SER A 24 -24.81 -15.83 34.67
N ALA A 25 -23.87 -16.36 33.88
CA ALA A 25 -23.68 -17.80 33.67
C ALA A 25 -22.50 -18.44 34.45
N GLU A 26 -21.83 -17.73 35.37
CA GLU A 26 -20.75 -18.33 36.17
C GLU A 26 -21.02 -18.29 37.68
N SER A 27 -21.53 -19.40 38.21
CA SER A 27 -21.42 -19.76 39.63
C SER A 27 -21.80 -21.23 39.83
N LEU A 28 -20.80 -22.13 39.86
CA LEU A 28 -20.57 -23.22 40.85
C LEU A 28 -19.84 -24.45 40.25
N GLY A 29 -18.63 -24.74 40.77
CA GLY A 29 -18.04 -26.09 40.81
C GLY A 29 -16.58 -26.18 40.31
N PRO A 30 -15.59 -26.58 41.13
CA PRO A 30 -14.19 -26.69 40.71
C PRO A 30 -13.85 -28.12 40.25
N SER A 31 -13.27 -28.29 39.06
CA SER A 31 -12.25 -29.33 38.82
C SER A 31 -11.58 -29.16 37.45
N MET A 32 -10.23 -29.11 37.49
CA MET A 32 -9.26 -29.46 36.43
C MET A 32 -9.71 -29.35 34.97
N GLU A 33 -9.22 -28.32 34.27
CA GLU A 33 -8.26 -28.42 33.16
C GLU A 33 -7.83 -27.00 32.75
N ALA A 34 -6.53 -26.81 32.50
CA ALA A 34 -5.91 -25.51 32.25
C ALA A 34 -6.01 -25.12 30.75
N GLU A 35 -6.20 -23.82 30.51
CA GLU A 35 -6.25 -23.07 29.24
C GLU A 35 -7.50 -23.28 28.35
N PRO A 36 -8.39 -22.26 28.23
CA PRO A 36 -8.07 -21.04 27.47
C PRO A 36 -8.70 -19.76 28.08
N ALA A 37 -8.12 -19.19 29.14
CA ALA A 37 -8.64 -17.95 29.74
C ALA A 37 -8.03 -16.67 29.14
N GLU A 38 -6.83 -16.76 28.57
CA GLU A 38 -6.08 -15.57 28.11
C GLU A 38 -6.60 -14.98 26.78
N GLU A 39 -7.19 -15.80 25.90
CA GLU A 39 -7.73 -15.31 24.61
C GLU A 39 -9.05 -14.53 24.77
N GLU A 40 -9.91 -14.92 25.73
CA GLU A 40 -11.19 -14.24 25.97
C GLU A 40 -11.02 -12.88 26.66
N GLU A 41 -10.05 -12.74 27.57
CA GLU A 41 -9.80 -11.49 28.28
C GLU A 41 -9.18 -10.43 27.34
N SER A 42 -8.32 -10.85 26.41
CA SER A 42 -7.77 -9.96 25.37
C SER A 42 -8.83 -9.49 24.36
N ALA A 43 -9.90 -10.27 24.12
CA ALA A 43 -10.99 -9.88 23.23
C ALA A 43 -11.92 -8.81 23.85
N ARG A 44 -11.99 -8.74 25.20
CA ARG A 44 -12.78 -7.75 25.94
C ARG A 44 -12.20 -6.33 25.92
N HIS A 45 -10.90 -6.19 25.64
CA HIS A 45 -10.19 -4.90 25.61
C HIS A 45 -9.80 -4.41 24.21
N CYS A 46 -10.41 -4.93 23.15
CA CYS A 46 -10.16 -4.53 21.78
C CYS A 46 -11.05 -3.34 21.37
N LEU A 47 -10.46 -2.27 20.82
CA LEU A 47 -11.25 -1.17 20.27
C LEU A 47 -12.09 -1.69 19.10
N TRP A 48 -13.32 -1.17 18.94
CA TRP A 48 -14.16 -1.52 17.79
C TRP A 48 -13.45 -1.26 16.46
N VAL A 49 -12.63 -0.21 16.42
CA VAL A 49 -11.81 0.12 15.24
C VAL A 49 -10.90 -1.04 14.89
N ASP A 50 -10.24 -1.68 15.86
CA ASP A 50 -9.35 -2.82 15.62
C ASP A 50 -10.14 -4.09 15.29
N LYS A 51 -11.24 -4.34 16.03
CA LYS A 51 -12.11 -5.51 15.84
C LYS A 51 -12.72 -5.57 14.44
N PHE A 52 -13.15 -4.42 13.92
CA PHE A 52 -13.80 -4.30 12.62
C PHE A 52 -12.88 -3.72 11.53
N THR A 53 -11.56 -3.64 11.78
CA THR A 53 -10.61 -3.20 10.76
C THR A 53 -10.67 -4.14 9.55
N PRO A 54 -10.88 -3.60 8.33
CA PRO A 54 -10.84 -4.38 7.10
C PRO A 54 -9.55 -5.19 6.96
N ARG A 55 -9.70 -6.49 6.69
CA ARG A 55 -8.59 -7.43 6.46
C ARG A 55 -8.54 -7.88 5.00
N ARG A 56 -9.64 -7.76 4.27
CA ARG A 56 -9.78 -8.23 2.88
C ARG A 56 -10.21 -7.09 1.95
N TYR A 57 -9.85 -7.23 0.67
CA TYR A 57 -10.20 -6.27 -0.37
C TYR A 57 -11.71 -5.94 -0.40
N MET A 58 -12.56 -6.96 -0.24
CA MET A 58 -14.02 -6.82 -0.28
C MET A 58 -14.62 -6.11 0.95
N GLU A 59 -13.83 -5.92 2.01
CA GLU A 59 -14.26 -5.24 3.25
C GLU A 59 -13.92 -3.74 3.23
N LEU A 60 -13.20 -3.27 2.21
CA LEU A 60 -12.84 -1.87 2.06
C LEU A 60 -14.07 -1.04 1.69
N LEU A 61 -14.30 0.03 2.45
CA LEU A 61 -15.37 1.00 2.22
C LEU A 61 -14.89 2.27 1.49
N SER A 62 -13.61 2.32 1.11
CA SER A 62 -13.04 3.34 0.24
C SER A 62 -13.56 3.19 -1.19
N ASP A 63 -13.45 4.26 -1.98
CA ASP A 63 -13.98 4.27 -3.35
C ASP A 63 -13.34 3.17 -4.23
N ASP A 64 -14.17 2.43 -4.97
CA ASP A 64 -13.73 1.30 -5.79
C ASP A 64 -12.73 1.70 -6.88
N TYR A 65 -12.76 2.95 -7.33
CA TYR A 65 -11.83 3.42 -8.35
C TYR A 65 -10.41 3.50 -7.78
N THR A 66 -10.23 4.15 -6.63
CA THR A 66 -8.97 4.28 -5.90
C THR A 66 -8.42 2.90 -5.51
N ASN A 67 -9.27 2.00 -5.01
CA ASN A 67 -8.88 0.64 -4.66
C ASN A 67 -8.30 -0.09 -5.88
N ARG A 68 -8.99 -0.01 -7.02
CA ARG A 68 -8.54 -0.60 -8.30
C ARG A 68 -7.29 0.08 -8.85
N CYS A 69 -7.17 1.40 -8.75
CA CYS A 69 -6.00 2.15 -9.21
C CYS A 69 -4.75 1.75 -8.44
N LEU A 70 -4.82 1.70 -7.11
CA LEU A 70 -3.69 1.29 -6.27
C LEU A 70 -3.31 -0.18 -6.54
N LEU A 71 -4.29 -1.07 -6.67
CA LEU A 71 -4.03 -2.47 -7.01
C LEU A 71 -3.41 -2.61 -8.40
N LYS A 72 -3.94 -1.90 -9.42
CA LYS A 72 -3.38 -1.88 -10.79
C LYS A 72 -1.94 -1.38 -10.76
N TRP A 73 -1.65 -0.32 -10.01
CA TRP A 73 -0.30 0.20 -9.83
C TRP A 73 0.66 -0.82 -9.20
N LEU A 74 0.26 -1.50 -8.11
CA LEU A 74 1.07 -2.57 -7.51
C LEU A 74 1.32 -3.72 -8.50
N LYS A 75 0.34 -4.05 -9.34
CA LYS A 75 0.49 -5.09 -10.38
C LYS A 75 1.47 -4.71 -11.48
N LEU A 76 1.74 -3.43 -11.71
CA LEU A 76 2.79 -3.02 -12.64
C LEU A 76 4.19 -3.42 -12.16
N TRP A 77 4.37 -3.64 -10.85
CA TRP A 77 5.62 -4.13 -10.27
C TRP A 77 5.83 -5.65 -10.37
N ASP A 78 4.79 -6.42 -10.75
CA ASP A 78 4.81 -7.89 -10.64
C ASP A 78 6.00 -8.53 -11.38
N THR A 79 6.38 -7.99 -12.54
CA THR A 79 7.50 -8.48 -13.34
C THR A 79 8.83 -8.39 -12.62
N VAL A 80 9.08 -7.28 -11.92
CA VAL A 80 10.37 -7.00 -11.27
C VAL A 80 10.42 -7.62 -9.88
N VAL A 81 9.28 -7.65 -9.19
CA VAL A 81 9.19 -8.12 -7.80
C VAL A 81 9.04 -9.64 -7.73
N PHE A 82 8.17 -10.23 -8.55
CA PHE A 82 7.83 -11.65 -8.52
C PHE A 82 8.39 -12.44 -9.71
N GLY A 83 9.05 -11.78 -10.67
CA GLY A 83 9.55 -12.44 -11.89
C GLY A 83 8.44 -12.94 -12.81
N LYS A 84 7.20 -12.49 -12.63
CA LYS A 84 6.07 -12.89 -13.48
C LYS A 84 6.21 -12.20 -14.83
N GLU A 85 6.51 -12.96 -15.88
CA GLU A 85 6.45 -12.42 -17.22
C GLU A 85 5.02 -11.97 -17.53
N LYS A 86 4.85 -10.70 -17.92
CA LYS A 86 3.56 -10.24 -18.45
C LYS A 86 3.26 -11.10 -19.67
N ALA A 87 2.15 -11.82 -19.65
CA ALA A 87 1.61 -12.45 -20.86
C ALA A 87 1.50 -11.35 -21.93
N MET A 88 2.29 -11.45 -23.00
CA MET A 88 2.22 -10.55 -24.14
C MET A 88 0.75 -10.52 -24.57
N LYS A 89 0.08 -9.38 -24.39
CA LYS A 89 -1.19 -9.16 -25.08
C LYS A 89 -0.84 -9.26 -26.56
N LYS A 90 -1.32 -10.33 -27.22
CA LYS A 90 -1.21 -10.47 -28.67
C LYS A 90 -1.66 -9.15 -29.27
N ALA A 91 -0.78 -8.52 -30.05
CA ALA A 91 -1.10 -7.30 -30.75
C ALA A 91 -2.42 -7.52 -31.49
N LYS A 92 -3.41 -6.67 -31.23
CA LYS A 92 -4.66 -6.64 -31.98
C LYS A 92 -4.24 -6.39 -33.45
N PRO A 93 -4.60 -7.26 -34.42
CA PRO A 93 -4.21 -7.02 -35.80
C PRO A 93 -4.78 -5.67 -36.23
N SER A 94 -3.90 -4.83 -36.79
CA SER A 94 -4.26 -3.51 -37.31
C SER A 94 -5.26 -3.71 -38.45
N ALA A 95 -6.51 -3.31 -38.22
CA ALA A 95 -7.44 -3.09 -39.31
C ALA A 95 -6.93 -1.91 -40.15
N GLU A 96 -6.93 -2.14 -41.46
CA GLU A 96 -6.25 -1.38 -42.49
C GLU A 96 -6.72 0.09 -42.63
N ALA A 97 -5.85 0.85 -43.29
CA ALA A 97 -5.89 2.29 -43.51
C ALA A 97 -7.25 2.83 -44.01
N ARG A 98 -7.76 3.86 -43.34
CA ARG A 98 -8.59 4.90 -43.97
C ARG A 98 -7.87 6.24 -43.86
N ALA A 99 -7.83 6.93 -45.00
CA ALA A 99 -7.06 8.14 -45.29
C ALA A 99 -7.31 9.29 -44.30
N PRO A 100 -6.34 10.21 -44.12
CA PRO A 100 -6.47 11.33 -43.19
C PRO A 100 -7.35 12.43 -43.79
N PHE A 101 -8.53 12.65 -43.21
CA PHE A 101 -9.27 13.89 -43.40
C PHE A 101 -8.66 14.97 -42.50
N SER A 102 -8.01 15.95 -43.12
CA SER A 102 -7.42 17.10 -42.45
C SER A 102 -8.52 18.03 -41.91
N GLN A 103 -8.69 18.06 -40.58
CA GLN A 103 -9.36 19.18 -39.91
C GLN A 103 -8.30 20.03 -39.19
N PRO A 104 -8.44 21.36 -39.16
CA PRO A 104 -7.48 22.24 -38.51
C PRO A 104 -7.37 21.91 -37.02
N LYS A 105 -6.14 21.85 -36.52
CA LYS A 105 -5.83 21.71 -35.10
C LYS A 105 -6.34 22.95 -34.36
N GLU A 106 -7.54 22.84 -33.82
CA GLU A 106 -7.97 23.69 -32.73
C GLU A 106 -7.26 23.18 -31.46
N GLN A 107 -6.22 23.91 -31.04
CA GLN A 107 -5.54 23.72 -29.77
C GLN A 107 -6.51 24.04 -28.63
N GLN A 108 -7.40 23.10 -28.32
CA GLN A 108 -8.13 23.13 -27.06
C GLN A 108 -7.20 22.64 -25.96
N ASN A 109 -6.88 23.54 -25.04
CA ASN A 109 -6.30 23.23 -23.73
C ASN A 109 -7.23 22.26 -22.99
N LYS A 110 -7.05 20.96 -23.23
CA LYS A 110 -7.82 19.90 -22.56
C LYS A 110 -7.32 19.76 -21.13
N TRP A 111 -7.98 20.42 -20.19
CA TRP A 111 -7.91 20.00 -18.79
C TRP A 111 -8.46 18.57 -18.71
N LYS A 112 -7.54 17.60 -18.52
CA LYS A 112 -7.88 16.20 -18.31
C LYS A 112 -8.38 16.01 -16.87
N THR A 113 -9.41 15.19 -16.68
CA THR A 113 -9.89 14.83 -15.35
C THR A 113 -8.85 14.00 -14.59
N LYS A 114 -8.81 14.08 -13.24
CA LYS A 114 -7.92 13.28 -12.38
C LYS A 114 -7.94 11.78 -12.70
N VAL A 115 -9.13 11.25 -13.01
CA VAL A 115 -9.34 9.85 -13.43
C VAL A 115 -8.59 9.53 -14.74
N GLN A 116 -8.74 10.38 -15.76
CA GLN A 116 -8.10 10.19 -17.07
C GLN A 116 -6.58 10.26 -16.97
N LEU A 117 -6.06 11.20 -16.17
CA LEU A 117 -4.62 11.31 -15.90
C LEU A 117 -4.09 10.05 -15.19
N THR A 118 -4.84 9.55 -14.20
CA THR A 118 -4.45 8.35 -13.46
C THR A 118 -4.46 7.12 -14.36
N GLU A 119 -5.45 6.97 -15.24
CA GLU A 119 -5.50 5.87 -16.21
C GLU A 119 -4.32 5.91 -17.19
N GLU A 120 -4.03 7.09 -17.76
CA GLU A 120 -2.88 7.29 -18.65
C GLU A 120 -1.55 6.96 -17.96
N ILE A 121 -1.40 7.34 -16.69
CA ILE A 121 -0.22 6.98 -15.88
C ILE A 121 -0.11 5.47 -15.69
N LEU A 122 -1.23 4.78 -15.43
CA LEU A 122 -1.27 3.33 -15.21
C LEU A 122 -1.13 2.53 -16.51
N GLU A 123 -1.36 3.16 -17.65
CA GLU A 123 -1.21 2.58 -18.99
C GLU A 123 0.11 2.93 -19.65
N ALA A 124 0.85 3.90 -19.09
CA ALA A 124 2.18 4.25 -19.54
C ALA A 124 3.10 3.03 -19.54
N GLU A 125 4.00 3.01 -20.52
CA GLU A 125 4.99 1.95 -20.64
C GLU A 125 5.90 1.89 -19.41
N LEU A 126 6.34 0.68 -19.09
CA LEU A 126 7.29 0.44 -18.00
C LEU A 126 8.66 1.04 -18.38
N ASP A 127 9.46 1.36 -17.37
CA ASP A 127 10.84 1.82 -17.59
C ASP A 127 11.72 0.70 -18.19
N GLN A 128 12.96 1.05 -18.53
CA GLN A 128 13.96 0.11 -19.08
C GLN A 128 14.20 -1.12 -18.18
N HIS A 129 13.90 -1.01 -16.88
CA HIS A 129 14.04 -2.07 -15.90
C HIS A 129 12.70 -2.79 -15.62
N LYS A 130 11.69 -2.60 -16.47
CA LYS A 130 10.33 -3.16 -16.35
C LYS A 130 9.60 -2.73 -15.06
N ARG A 131 9.96 -1.59 -14.47
CA ARG A 131 9.26 -0.99 -13.32
C ARG A 131 8.27 0.09 -13.78
N PRO A 132 7.32 0.47 -12.94
CA PRO A 132 6.46 1.61 -13.26
C PRO A 132 7.27 2.89 -13.33
N LYS A 133 6.90 3.78 -14.26
CA LYS A 133 7.49 5.12 -14.38
C LYS A 133 7.42 5.89 -13.04
N TYR A 134 6.27 5.80 -12.37
CA TYR A 134 6.05 6.35 -11.04
C TYR A 134 6.25 5.26 -10.00
N LYS A 135 7.39 5.33 -9.31
CA LYS A 135 7.84 4.31 -8.36
C LYS A 135 7.15 4.43 -6.99
N VAL A 136 6.42 5.52 -6.76
CA VAL A 136 5.70 5.80 -5.52
C VAL A 136 4.23 6.09 -5.84
N ALA A 137 3.33 5.50 -5.06
CA ALA A 137 1.93 5.90 -5.02
C ALA A 137 1.70 6.81 -3.81
N LEU A 138 0.95 7.90 -3.98
CA LEU A 138 0.59 8.81 -2.89
C LEU A 138 -0.92 8.73 -2.63
N LEU A 139 -1.31 8.28 -1.44
CA LEU A 139 -2.68 8.31 -0.94
C LEU A 139 -2.85 9.58 -0.12
N CYS A 140 -3.75 10.46 -0.55
CA CYS A 140 -4.00 11.75 0.10
C CYS A 140 -5.50 11.95 0.29
N GLY A 141 -5.88 12.45 1.47
CA GLY A 141 -7.25 12.75 1.83
C GLY A 141 -7.39 12.96 3.34
N PRO A 142 -8.55 13.39 3.84
CA PRO A 142 -8.76 13.68 5.25
C PRO A 142 -8.51 12.44 6.14
N PRO A 143 -8.22 12.64 7.44
CA PRO A 143 -8.08 11.56 8.40
C PRO A 143 -9.39 10.75 8.52
N GLY A 144 -9.27 9.48 8.89
CA GLY A 144 -10.43 8.59 9.08
C GLY A 144 -11.03 7.96 7.82
N LEU A 145 -10.48 8.23 6.62
CA LEU A 145 -10.90 7.55 5.38
C LEU A 145 -10.27 6.15 5.17
N GLY A 146 -9.53 5.64 6.16
CA GLY A 146 -8.90 4.32 6.07
C GLY A 146 -7.74 4.24 5.07
N LYS A 147 -7.00 5.32 4.84
CA LYS A 147 -5.85 5.34 3.89
C LYS A 147 -4.78 4.31 4.26
N THR A 148 -4.41 4.25 5.53
CA THR A 148 -3.45 3.28 6.09
C THR A 148 -3.98 1.86 5.92
N THR A 149 -5.23 1.62 6.31
CA THR A 149 -5.92 0.34 6.13
C THR A 149 -5.95 -0.08 4.66
N LEU A 150 -6.27 0.83 3.75
CA LEU A 150 -6.31 0.58 2.31
C LEU A 150 -4.94 0.13 1.80
N ALA A 151 -3.88 0.87 2.13
CA ALA A 151 -2.51 0.52 1.71
C ALA A 151 -2.13 -0.90 2.17
N HIS A 152 -2.41 -1.25 3.43
CA HIS A 152 -2.14 -2.58 4.00
C HIS A 152 -2.93 -3.68 3.32
N VAL A 153 -4.24 -3.51 3.19
CA VAL A 153 -5.13 -4.53 2.62
C VAL A 153 -4.77 -4.77 1.16
N ILE A 154 -4.53 -3.71 0.38
CA ILE A 154 -4.18 -3.82 -1.04
C ILE A 154 -2.79 -4.45 -1.23
N ALA A 155 -1.80 -4.08 -0.41
CA ALA A 155 -0.47 -4.70 -0.46
C ALA A 155 -0.54 -6.21 -0.15
N LYS A 156 -1.22 -6.60 0.93
CA LYS A 156 -1.41 -8.01 1.31
C LYS A 156 -2.19 -8.77 0.24
N HIS A 157 -3.25 -8.17 -0.30
CA HIS A 157 -4.06 -8.74 -1.37
C HIS A 157 -3.25 -8.95 -2.66
N ALA A 158 -2.33 -8.04 -2.99
CA ALA A 158 -1.44 -8.16 -4.15
C ALA A 158 -0.30 -9.19 -3.97
N GLY A 159 -0.14 -9.75 -2.76
CA GLY A 159 0.86 -10.79 -2.45
C GLY A 159 2.14 -10.26 -1.80
N TYR A 160 2.15 -9.01 -1.34
CA TYR A 160 3.29 -8.41 -0.66
C TYR A 160 3.24 -8.61 0.86
N ASN A 161 4.40 -8.51 1.49
CA ASN A 161 4.53 -8.22 2.91
C ASN A 161 4.49 -6.70 3.12
N ALA A 162 3.47 -6.19 3.81
CA ALA A 162 3.36 -4.75 4.08
C ALA A 162 4.31 -4.38 5.23
N VAL A 163 5.28 -3.51 4.96
CA VAL A 163 6.20 -2.96 5.97
C VAL A 163 5.84 -1.51 6.15
N GLU A 164 5.31 -1.14 7.31
CA GLU A 164 4.90 0.22 7.63
C GLU A 164 6.00 0.95 8.41
N MET A 165 6.18 2.22 8.11
CA MET A 165 6.90 3.16 8.96
C MET A 165 6.16 4.50 8.97
N ASN A 166 6.08 5.15 10.14
CA ASN A 166 5.58 6.51 10.24
C ASN A 166 6.74 7.50 9.98
N ALA A 167 6.56 8.42 9.04
CA ALA A 167 7.58 9.39 8.68
C ALA A 167 7.73 10.53 9.71
N SER A 168 6.68 10.84 10.47
CA SER A 168 6.69 11.90 11.49
C SER A 168 7.48 11.51 12.75
N ASP A 169 7.60 10.21 13.02
CA ASP A 169 8.35 9.66 14.15
C ASP A 169 9.88 9.68 13.91
N ASP A 170 10.32 9.46 12.67
CA ASP A 170 11.74 9.35 12.31
C ASP A 170 12.36 10.74 12.03
N ARG A 171 12.71 11.45 13.10
CA ARG A 171 13.26 12.82 13.02
C ARG A 171 14.65 12.93 12.39
N SER A 172 15.39 11.83 12.26
CA SER A 172 16.73 11.80 11.64
C SER A 172 16.64 11.26 10.20
N PRO A 173 17.14 12.01 9.20
CA PRO A 173 17.23 11.54 7.81
C PRO A 173 18.05 10.25 7.65
N GLU A 174 19.03 10.02 8.53
CA GLU A 174 19.88 8.84 8.53
C GLU A 174 19.08 7.59 8.96
N VAL A 175 18.32 7.68 10.04
CA VAL A 175 17.44 6.59 10.50
C VAL A 175 16.39 6.28 9.43
N PHE A 176 15.79 7.32 8.85
CA PHE A 176 14.83 7.21 7.76
C PHE A 176 15.44 6.50 6.53
N LYS A 177 16.65 6.89 6.11
CA LYS A 177 17.40 6.21 5.04
C LYS A 177 17.59 4.73 5.35
N THR A 178 18.08 4.40 6.55
CA THR A 178 18.37 3.02 6.95
C THR A 178 17.11 2.15 6.94
N ARG A 179 15.97 2.66 7.42
CA ARG A 179 14.70 1.94 7.40
C ARG A 179 14.19 1.70 5.99
N ILE A 180 14.26 2.70 5.10
CA ILE A 180 13.89 2.52 3.68
C ILE A 180 14.79 1.46 3.03
N GLU A 181 16.10 1.55 3.23
CA GLU A 181 17.05 0.60 2.64
C GLU A 181 16.85 -0.81 3.18
N ALA A 182 16.58 -0.97 4.48
CA ALA A 182 16.22 -2.25 5.07
C ALA A 182 14.94 -2.83 4.45
N ALA A 183 13.87 -2.04 4.41
CA ALA A 183 12.58 -2.51 3.89
C ALA A 183 12.64 -2.86 2.38
N THR A 184 13.43 -2.12 1.60
CA THR A 184 13.45 -2.25 0.13
C THR A 184 14.52 -3.21 -0.39
N GLN A 185 15.63 -3.43 0.34
CA GLN A 185 16.73 -4.30 -0.09
C GLN A 185 16.69 -5.69 0.54
N MET A 186 16.07 -5.84 1.72
CA MET A 186 15.99 -7.15 2.37
C MET A 186 14.94 -8.02 1.65
N LYS A 187 15.33 -9.26 1.35
CA LYS A 187 14.37 -10.35 1.15
C LYS A 187 13.95 -10.83 2.54
N SER A 188 12.65 -11.08 2.75
CA SER A 188 12.16 -11.62 4.02
C SER A 188 12.97 -12.87 4.35
N VAL A 189 13.67 -12.93 5.49
CA VAL A 189 14.69 -13.96 5.77
C VAL A 189 14.14 -15.17 6.53
N LEU A 190 12.83 -15.21 6.78
CA LEU A 190 12.20 -16.18 7.69
C LEU A 190 10.89 -16.72 7.09
N GLY A 191 10.94 -17.95 6.57
CA GLY A 191 9.76 -18.80 6.35
C GLY A 191 9.59 -19.35 4.92
N ALA A 192 8.92 -20.50 4.80
CA ALA A 192 8.65 -21.20 3.54
C ALA A 192 7.76 -20.43 2.53
N ASN A 193 7.27 -19.24 2.89
CA ASN A 193 6.43 -18.35 2.07
C ASN A 193 7.00 -16.90 2.09
N GLU A 194 8.23 -16.71 1.62
CA GLU A 194 8.85 -15.36 1.53
C GLU A 194 8.06 -14.44 0.59
N LYS A 195 7.20 -13.59 1.15
CA LYS A 195 6.54 -12.52 0.39
C LYS A 195 7.49 -11.32 0.27
N PRO A 196 7.61 -10.70 -0.92
CA PRO A 196 8.41 -9.50 -1.10
C PRO A 196 7.79 -8.31 -0.37
N ASN A 197 8.64 -7.41 0.12
CA ASN A 197 8.17 -6.24 0.86
C ASN A 197 7.52 -5.20 -0.05
N CYS A 198 6.47 -4.56 0.46
CA CYS A 198 5.91 -3.30 -0.01
C CYS A 198 6.04 -2.31 1.14
N LEU A 199 6.78 -1.23 0.92
CA LEU A 199 7.00 -0.22 1.95
C LEU A 199 5.81 0.74 1.98
N ILE A 200 5.26 0.99 3.16
CA ILE A 200 4.22 1.98 3.42
C ILE A 200 4.86 3.05 4.32
N ILE A 201 4.85 4.29 3.86
CA ILE A 201 5.33 5.44 4.62
C ILE A 201 4.11 6.26 5.01
N ASP A 202 3.69 6.17 6.26
CA ASP A 202 2.56 6.92 6.79
C ASP A 202 2.98 8.33 7.20
N GLU A 203 2.01 9.26 7.22
CA GLU A 203 2.18 10.68 7.60
C GLU A 203 3.39 11.36 6.95
N ILE A 204 3.59 11.16 5.63
CA ILE A 204 4.71 11.72 4.88
C ILE A 204 4.76 13.26 4.92
N ASP A 205 3.60 13.89 5.12
CA ASP A 205 3.42 15.32 5.32
C ASP A 205 4.06 15.84 6.60
N GLY A 206 4.21 15.00 7.63
CA GLY A 206 4.94 15.35 8.86
C GLY A 206 6.46 15.21 8.75
N ALA A 207 6.99 14.65 7.66
CA ALA A 207 8.40 14.33 7.53
C ALA A 207 9.27 15.58 7.29
N PRO A 208 10.48 15.65 7.87
CA PRO A 208 11.44 16.71 7.54
C PRO A 208 11.80 16.73 6.06
N ALA A 209 11.99 17.92 5.48
CA ALA A 209 12.39 18.07 4.08
C ALA A 209 13.67 17.29 3.71
N ALA A 210 14.61 17.15 4.65
CA ALA A 210 15.80 16.34 4.48
C ALA A 210 15.47 14.84 4.27
N SER A 211 14.49 14.29 5.00
CA SER A 211 14.01 12.91 4.84
C SER A 211 13.31 12.72 3.49
N ILE A 212 12.50 13.69 3.04
CA ILE A 212 11.89 13.68 1.71
C ILE A 212 12.98 13.66 0.61
N ASN A 213 14.01 14.49 0.75
CA ASN A 213 15.13 14.51 -0.19
C ASN A 213 15.87 13.17 -0.24
N VAL A 214 16.04 12.49 0.91
CA VAL A 214 16.59 11.14 0.97
C VAL A 214 15.73 10.15 0.16
N LEU A 215 14.41 10.17 0.34
CA LEU A 215 13.49 9.33 -0.41
C LEU A 215 13.59 9.59 -1.93
N LEU A 216 13.56 10.86 -2.34
CA LEU A 216 13.70 11.26 -3.75
C LEU A 216 15.04 10.78 -4.34
N ASN A 217 16.13 10.93 -3.58
CA ASN A 217 17.44 10.44 -3.99
C ASN A 217 17.43 8.92 -4.22
N ILE A 218 16.77 8.14 -3.36
CA ILE A 218 16.62 6.68 -3.51
C ILE A 218 15.79 6.33 -4.76
N ILE A 219 14.68 7.03 -4.98
CA ILE A 219 13.78 6.83 -6.13
C ILE A 219 14.50 7.11 -7.45
N HIS A 220 15.30 8.18 -7.50
CA HIS A 220 15.99 8.64 -8.69
C HIS A 220 17.36 7.99 -8.93
N ARG A 221 17.83 7.09 -8.03
CA ARG A 221 19.06 6.32 -8.28
C ARG A 221 18.95 5.64 -9.65
N LYS A 222 19.92 5.93 -10.51
CA LYS A 222 20.12 5.22 -11.77
C LYS A 222 20.97 3.98 -11.50
N ASP A 223 20.82 2.97 -12.34
CA ASP A 223 21.82 1.90 -12.37
C ASP A 223 23.16 2.55 -12.69
N ALA A 224 24.14 2.33 -11.81
CA ALA A 224 25.51 2.55 -12.20
C ALA A 224 25.81 1.45 -13.21
N GLU A 225 25.70 1.78 -14.49
CA GLU A 225 26.18 0.91 -15.56
C GLU A 225 27.58 0.41 -15.18
N GLY A 226 27.77 -0.90 -15.31
CA GLY A 226 29.03 -1.55 -15.03
C GLY A 226 30.12 -1.05 -15.98
N GLU A 227 30.88 -0.05 -15.56
CA GLU A 227 32.29 -0.03 -15.92
C GLU A 227 32.96 -1.18 -15.19
N VAL A 228 33.04 -2.32 -15.87
CA VAL A 228 34.11 -3.29 -15.61
C VAL A 228 35.40 -2.65 -16.12
N ALA A 229 35.89 -1.64 -15.39
CA ALA A 229 37.29 -1.26 -15.50
C ALA A 229 38.08 -2.41 -14.85
N ALA A 230 38.73 -3.20 -15.70
CA ALA A 230 39.75 -4.14 -15.30
C ALA A 230 40.87 -3.39 -14.57
N GLY A 231 40.81 -3.40 -13.23
CA GLY A 231 41.79 -2.77 -12.38
C GLY A 231 41.65 -3.27 -10.96
N ALA A 232 42.61 -4.07 -10.52
CA ALA A 232 42.70 -4.60 -9.17
C ALA A 232 42.75 -3.44 -8.16
N GLY A 233 41.61 -3.16 -7.53
CA GLY A 233 41.47 -2.13 -6.51
C GLY A 233 40.21 -2.39 -5.70
N ARG A 234 40.37 -2.57 -4.40
CA ARG A 234 39.35 -2.87 -3.39
C ARG A 234 38.00 -2.18 -3.70
N ARG A 235 37.04 -2.93 -4.25
CA ARG A 235 35.68 -2.45 -4.57
C ARG A 235 35.04 -1.92 -3.28
N ARG A 236 35.01 -0.60 -3.12
CA ARG A 236 34.14 0.04 -2.13
C ARG A 236 32.71 -0.22 -2.60
N ARG A 237 32.03 -1.18 -1.96
CA ARG A 237 30.62 -1.51 -2.19
C ARG A 237 29.82 -0.20 -2.04
N ARG A 238 29.43 0.43 -3.15
CA ARG A 238 28.55 1.60 -3.09
C ARG A 238 27.24 1.16 -2.45
N GLU A 239 26.83 1.87 -1.41
CA GLU A 239 25.56 1.65 -0.73
C GLU A 239 24.40 1.89 -1.70
N GLY A 240 23.54 0.88 -1.85
CA GLY A 240 22.23 1.02 -2.47
C GLY A 240 22.15 0.70 -3.96
N GLY A 241 21.54 -0.45 -4.28
CA GLY A 241 21.09 -0.78 -5.63
C GLY A 241 19.85 0.02 -6.05
N LEU A 242 19.33 -0.27 -7.24
CA LEU A 242 18.05 0.27 -7.69
C LEU A 242 16.92 -0.04 -6.73
N LEU A 243 15.92 0.84 -6.68
CA LEU A 243 14.65 0.56 -6.03
C LEU A 243 13.89 -0.52 -6.81
N LEU A 244 13.76 -1.71 -6.21
CA LEU A 244 13.08 -2.87 -6.79
C LEU A 244 11.79 -3.25 -6.04
N ARG A 245 11.36 -2.41 -5.08
CA ARG A 245 10.16 -2.62 -4.27
C ARG A 245 9.23 -1.42 -4.37
N PRO A 246 7.90 -1.63 -4.39
CA PRO A 246 6.93 -0.54 -4.38
C PRO A 246 6.97 0.22 -3.05
N ILE A 247 6.72 1.54 -3.12
CA ILE A 247 6.55 2.42 -1.97
C ILE A 247 5.18 3.12 -2.07
N ILE A 248 4.38 3.01 -1.02
CA ILE A 248 3.12 3.74 -0.88
C ILE A 248 3.34 4.80 0.19
N CYS A 249 3.15 6.08 -0.14
CA CYS A 249 3.15 7.16 0.83
C CYS A 249 1.71 7.57 1.16
N ILE A 250 1.47 7.95 2.40
CA ILE A 250 0.17 8.43 2.88
C ILE A 250 0.36 9.84 3.41
N CYS A 251 -0.54 10.75 3.01
CA CYS A 251 -0.56 12.15 3.39
C CYS A 251 -1.95 12.51 3.94
N ASN A 252 -2.00 13.24 5.06
CA ASN A 252 -3.24 13.66 5.69
C ASN A 252 -3.67 15.08 5.30
N ASP A 253 -2.74 15.92 4.83
CA ASP A 253 -2.97 17.33 4.48
C ASP A 253 -3.29 17.55 2.97
N GLN A 254 -4.13 18.56 2.68
CA GLN A 254 -4.38 19.08 1.32
C GLN A 254 -4.25 20.59 1.27
#